data_AF-W3AKC2-F1
#
_entry.id   AF-W3AKC2-F1
#
_cell.length_a   1.000
_cell.length_b   1.000
_cell.length_c   1.000
_cell.angle_alpha   90.00
_cell.angle_beta   90.00
_cell.angle_gamma   90.00
#
_symmetry.space_group_name_H-M   'P 1'
#
loop_
_entity.id
_entity.type
_entity.pdbx_description
1 polymer ?
#
loop_
_entity_poly.entity_id
_entity_poly.type
_entity_poly.pdbx_seq_one_letter_code
_entity_poly.pdbx_strand_id
1 'polypeptide(L)'
;MAHFLDDDYDSAYPEMVAGLRSEEYYVNMMIAWYFATALAKQYESVLPYIEGKRLDDWTHNKAIQKSVESYRITDGQKKYLKSLKIARR
;
A
#
# COMPACT_ATOMS: atom_id res chain seq x y z
N MET A 1 8.33 11.76 3.09
CA MET A 1 8.33 10.46 2.38
C MET A 1 9.16 10.44 1.09
N ALA A 2 9.89 11.50 0.71
CA ALA A 2 10.75 11.45 -0.48
C ALA A 2 11.97 10.55 -0.24
N HIS A 3 12.69 10.76 0.87
CA HIS A 3 13.96 10.08 1.15
C HIS A 3 13.85 8.53 1.28
N PHE A 4 12.91 7.99 2.05
CA PHE A 4 12.82 6.53 2.32
C PHE A 4 12.17 5.66 1.24
N LEU A 5 11.75 6.25 0.12
CA LEU A 5 11.07 5.51 -0.96
C LEU A 5 11.69 5.77 -2.34
N ASP A 6 12.74 6.61 -2.40
CA ASP A 6 13.53 6.87 -3.61
C ASP A 6 14.96 6.33 -3.36
N ASP A 7 15.95 7.19 -3.06
CA ASP A 7 17.37 6.81 -2.99
C ASP A 7 17.75 5.89 -1.82
N ASP A 8 17.05 5.97 -0.67
CA ASP A 8 17.30 5.15 0.52
C ASP A 8 16.25 4.03 0.69
N TYR A 9 15.67 3.54 -0.40
CA TYR A 9 14.66 2.47 -0.31
C TYR A 9 15.27 1.15 0.19
N ASP A 10 14.78 0.67 1.33
CA ASP A 10 15.06 -0.66 1.85
C ASP A 10 13.77 -1.50 1.87
N SER A 11 13.84 -2.71 1.32
CA SER A 11 12.79 -3.72 1.39
C SER A 11 12.35 -4.07 2.84
N ALA A 12 13.19 -3.80 3.84
CA ALA A 12 12.86 -3.96 5.25
C ALA A 12 11.75 -3.00 5.73
N TYR A 13 11.59 -1.84 5.10
CA TYR A 13 10.57 -0.85 5.49
C TYR A 13 9.14 -1.30 5.20
N PRO A 14 8.76 -1.71 3.96
CA PRO A 14 7.42 -2.24 3.73
C PRO A 14 7.16 -3.51 4.54
N GLU A 15 8.18 -4.31 4.83
CA GLU A 15 8.06 -5.47 5.71
C GLU A 15 7.64 -5.08 7.14
N MET A 16 8.36 -4.13 7.73
CA MET A 16 8.06 -3.62 9.08
C MET A 16 6.65 -3.00 9.16
N VAL A 17 6.29 -2.16 8.18
CA VAL A 17 4.97 -1.53 8.15
C VAL A 17 3.86 -2.57 7.92
N ALA A 18 4.09 -3.58 7.07
CA ALA A 18 3.13 -4.65 6.84
C ALA A 18 2.88 -5.51 8.09
N GLY A 19 3.81 -5.57 9.03
CA GLY A 19 3.66 -6.29 10.30
C GLY A 19 2.80 -5.57 11.33
N LEU A 20 2.52 -4.27 11.17
CA LEU A 20 1.78 -3.48 12.14
C LEU A 20 0.30 -3.89 12.17
N ARG A 21 -0.24 -4.05 13.38
CA ARG A 21 -1.67 -4.26 13.64
C ARG A 21 -2.10 -3.27 14.71
N SER A 22 -3.20 -2.56 14.47
CA SER A 22 -3.66 -1.48 15.33
C SER A 22 -5.17 -1.27 15.18
N GLU A 23 -5.85 -0.93 16.27
CA GLU A 23 -7.24 -0.48 16.24
C GLU A 23 -7.32 1.05 16.03
N GLU A 24 -6.22 1.77 16.27
CA GLU A 24 -6.13 3.22 16.11
C GLU A 24 -6.24 3.66 14.66
N TYR A 25 -7.24 4.52 14.40
CA TYR A 25 -7.55 5.01 13.05
C TYR A 25 -6.35 5.65 12.34
N TYR A 26 -5.58 6.50 13.03
CA TYR A 26 -4.47 7.22 12.40
C TYR A 26 -3.28 6.33 12.09
N VAL A 27 -3.04 5.26 12.88
CA VAL A 27 -2.02 4.26 12.57
C VAL A 27 -2.44 3.48 11.31
N ASN A 28 -3.70 3.07 11.23
CA ASN A 28 -4.21 2.38 10.05
C ASN A 28 -4.20 3.26 8.79
N MET A 29 -4.49 4.55 8.93
CA MET A 29 -4.36 5.52 7.84
C MET A 29 -2.90 5.70 7.40
N MET A 30 -1.97 5.76 8.35
CA MET A 30 -0.53 5.83 8.05
C MET A 30 -0.09 4.62 7.22
N ILE A 31 -0.46 3.40 7.62
CA ILE A 31 -0.18 2.17 6.85
C ILE A 31 -0.74 2.27 5.44
N ALA A 32 -2.01 2.68 5.30
CA ALA A 32 -2.66 2.79 4.00
C ALA A 32 -1.98 3.82 3.07
N TRP A 33 -1.62 5.00 3.61
CA TRP A 33 -0.91 6.03 2.84
C TRP A 33 0.52 5.64 2.51
N TYR A 34 1.21 4.95 3.42
CA TYR A 34 2.55 4.41 3.17
C TYR A 34 2.52 3.50 1.95
N PHE A 35 1.65 2.48 1.95
CA PHE A 35 1.57 1.53 0.83
C PHE A 35 1.11 2.18 -0.48
N ALA A 36 0.18 3.14 -0.42
CA ALA A 36 -0.21 3.88 -1.63
C ALA A 36 0.93 4.72 -2.21
N THR A 37 1.76 5.31 -1.35
CA THR A 37 2.95 6.07 -1.78
C THR A 37 4.04 5.13 -2.30
N ALA A 38 4.24 4.00 -1.63
CA ALA A 38 5.23 3.00 -2.02
C ALA A 38 4.86 2.33 -3.35
N LEU A 39 3.58 2.05 -3.62
CA LEU A 39 3.12 1.59 -4.94
C LEU A 39 3.35 2.62 -6.05
N ALA A 40 3.29 3.92 -5.74
CA ALA A 40 3.56 4.97 -6.71
C ALA A 40 5.04 5.13 -7.05
N LYS A 41 5.95 4.62 -6.22
CA LYS A 41 7.40 4.82 -6.35
C LYS A 41 8.16 3.53 -6.66
N GLN A 42 7.75 2.42 -6.04
CA GLN A 42 8.40 1.12 -6.05
C GLN A 42 7.39 0.01 -6.36
N TYR A 43 6.60 0.20 -7.42
CA TYR A 43 5.44 -0.63 -7.73
C TYR A 43 5.75 -2.14 -7.70
N GLU A 44 6.77 -2.59 -8.43
CA GLU A 44 7.13 -4.01 -8.54
C GLU A 44 7.55 -4.62 -7.20
N SER A 45 8.26 -3.87 -6.36
CA SER A 45 8.70 -4.34 -5.03
C SER A 45 7.55 -4.40 -4.00
N VAL A 46 6.58 -3.50 -4.13
CA VAL A 46 5.50 -3.32 -3.14
C VAL A 46 4.25 -4.12 -3.51
N LEU A 47 4.02 -4.38 -4.80
CA LEU A 47 2.86 -5.12 -5.28
C LEU A 47 2.65 -6.49 -4.58
N PRO A 48 3.70 -7.30 -4.29
CA PRO A 48 3.54 -8.58 -3.60
C PRO A 48 2.87 -8.47 -2.21
N TYR A 49 2.98 -7.33 -1.53
CA TYR A 49 2.30 -7.11 -0.24
C TYR A 49 0.78 -7.00 -0.40
N ILE A 50 0.33 -6.45 -1.53
CA ILE A 50 -1.09 -6.35 -1.86
C ILE A 50 -1.58 -7.67 -2.46
N GLU A 51 -0.84 -8.30 -3.37
CA GLU A 51 -1.23 -9.61 -3.91
C GLU A 51 -1.36 -10.68 -2.81
N GLY A 52 -0.38 -10.70 -1.90
CA GLY A 52 -0.34 -11.61 -0.75
C GLY A 52 -1.25 -11.23 0.42
N LYS A 53 -2.04 -10.15 0.30
CA LYS A 53 -2.94 -9.65 1.37
C LYS A 53 -2.24 -9.56 2.74
N ARG A 54 -1.05 -8.99 2.76
CA ARG A 54 -0.17 -8.97 3.94
C ARG A 54 -0.60 -7.94 5.00
N LEU A 55 -1.51 -7.05 4.64
CA LEU A 55 -2.08 -6.01 5.49
C LEU A 55 -3.41 -6.44 6.08
N ASP A 56 -3.84 -5.78 7.15
CA ASP A 56 -5.22 -5.91 7.64
C ASP A 56 -6.23 -5.50 6.55
N ASP A 57 -7.37 -6.18 6.46
CA ASP A 57 -8.41 -5.99 5.43
C ASP A 57 -8.82 -4.53 5.21
N TRP A 58 -8.91 -3.75 6.29
CA TRP A 58 -9.24 -2.34 6.18
C TRP A 58 -8.10 -1.56 5.55
N THR A 59 -6.87 -1.73 6.05
CA THR A 59 -5.69 -1.03 5.57
C THR A 59 -5.34 -1.40 4.12
N HIS A 60 -5.49 -2.68 3.76
CA HIS A 60 -5.35 -3.20 2.41
C HIS A 60 -6.27 -2.48 1.42
N ASN A 61 -7.57 -2.49 1.71
CA ASN A 61 -8.56 -1.85 0.86
C ASN A 61 -8.38 -0.33 0.79
N LYS A 62 -7.93 0.29 1.89
CA LYS A 62 -7.66 1.73 1.97
C LYS A 62 -6.41 2.12 1.17
N ALA A 63 -5.36 1.31 1.20
CA ALA A 63 -4.17 1.48 0.37
C ALA A 63 -4.51 1.41 -1.12
N ILE A 64 -5.32 0.43 -1.53
CA ILE A 64 -5.83 0.34 -2.91
C ILE A 64 -6.63 1.58 -3.28
N GLN A 65 -7.56 2.03 -2.42
CA GLN A 65 -8.33 3.24 -2.66
C GLN A 65 -7.40 4.45 -2.89
N LYS A 66 -6.43 4.66 -1.99
CA LYS A 66 -5.51 5.80 -2.07
C LYS A 66 -4.58 5.74 -3.28
N SER A 67 -4.18 4.54 -3.69
CA SER A 67 -3.40 4.33 -4.91
C SER A 67 -4.23 4.70 -6.14
N VAL A 68 -5.49 4.28 -6.19
CA VAL A 68 -6.39 4.57 -7.32
C VAL A 68 -6.70 6.07 -7.47
N GLU A 69 -6.84 6.79 -6.35
CA GLU A 69 -7.04 8.24 -6.30
C GLU A 69 -5.77 9.02 -6.74
N SER A 70 -4.60 8.37 -6.81
CA SER A 70 -3.34 9.00 -7.20
C SER A 70 -3.21 9.15 -8.72
N TYR A 71 -2.62 10.27 -9.15
CA TYR A 71 -2.19 10.49 -10.54
C TYR A 71 -0.82 9.85 -10.85
N ARG A 72 -0.13 9.28 -9.85
CA ARG A 72 1.24 8.75 -9.99
C ARG A 72 1.34 7.30 -10.47
N ILE A 73 0.20 6.60 -10.62
CA ILE A 73 0.15 5.24 -11.17
C ILE A 73 -0.73 5.19 -12.42
N THR A 74 -0.44 4.26 -13.32
CA THR A 74 -1.13 4.13 -14.61
C THR A 74 -2.55 3.58 -14.44
N ASP A 75 -3.43 3.82 -15.41
CA ASP A 75 -4.79 3.27 -15.38
C ASP A 75 -4.82 1.74 -15.37
N GLY A 76 -3.83 1.10 -16.00
CA GLY A 76 -3.62 -0.35 -15.94
C GLY A 76 -3.36 -0.83 -14.52
N GLN A 77 -2.43 -0.18 -13.80
CA GLN A 77 -2.13 -0.48 -12.40
C GLN A 77 -3.34 -0.23 -11.51
N LYS A 78 -4.09 0.86 -11.72
CA LYS A 78 -5.33 1.14 -11.00
C LYS A 78 -6.37 0.04 -11.19
N LYS A 79 -6.58 -0.41 -12.43
CA LYS A 79 -7.52 -1.49 -12.75
C LYS A 79 -7.10 -2.79 -12.07
N TYR A 80 -5.80 -3.12 -12.08
CA TYR A 80 -5.29 -4.31 -11.44
C TYR A 80 -5.47 -4.26 -9.91
N LEU A 81 -5.04 -3.18 -9.26
CA LEU A 81 -5.19 -3.02 -7.80
C LEU A 81 -6.66 -3.10 -7.35
N LYS A 82 -7.60 -2.55 -8.11
CA LYS A 82 -9.05 -2.68 -7.81
C LYS A 82 -9.51 -4.14 -7.74
N SER A 83 -8.94 -5.02 -8.56
CA SER A 83 -9.28 -6.45 -8.56
C SER A 83 -8.78 -7.19 -7.31
N LEU A 84 -7.80 -6.62 -6.60
CA LEU A 84 -7.21 -7.20 -5.39
C LEU A 84 -7.94 -6.76 -4.10
N LYS A 85 -9.02 -5.96 -4.19
CA LYS A 85 -9.79 -5.57 -3.01
C LYS A 85 -10.40 -6.79 -2.32
N ILE A 86 -10.37 -6.76 -0.99
CA ILE A 86 -10.95 -7.82 -0.16
C ILE A 86 -12.43 -7.48 0.06
N ALA A 87 -13.32 -8.43 -0.25
CA ALA A 87 -14.73 -8.30 0.04
C ALA A 87 -14.92 -8.22 1.56
N ARG A 88 -15.52 -7.14 2.05
CA ARG A 88 -15.92 -7.05 3.46
C ARG A 88 -17.04 -8.08 3.68
N ARG A 89 -16.81 -9.00 4.60
CA ARG A 89 -17.88 -9.84 5.16
C ARG A 89 -18.74 -9.02 6.11
#